data_AF-A0A099NP18-F1
#
_entry.id   AF-A0A099NP18-F1
#
_cell.length_a   1.000
_cell.length_b   1.000
_cell.length_c   1.000
_cell.angle_alpha   90.00
_cell.angle_beta   90.00
_cell.angle_gamma   90.00
#
_symmetry.space_group_name_H-M   'P 1'
#
loop_
_entity.id
_entity.type
_entity.pdbx_description
1 polymer ?
#
loop_
_entity_poly.entity_id
_entity_poly.type
_entity_poly.pdbx_seq_one_letter_code
_entity_poly.pdbx_strand_id
1 'polypeptide(L)'
;MCVLKKLISFLETSEVEINEDYYEYLMEWLNSQPLKPTDTDIIIYTLTHDFEIRIRESPNIISGLGTTGLRTWEASIFLAQYFCVNKILTGDLLELGCGTGLVSASLLKDQHVKNYGKMFVTDGDSQLLETVKENLILN
;
A
#
# COMPACT_ATOMS: atom_id res chain seq x y z
N MET A 1 -4.62 15.56 13.95
CA MET A 1 -5.82 15.05 13.23
C MET A 1 -6.92 14.46 14.14
N CYS A 2 -6.92 14.70 15.46
CA CYS A 2 -7.91 14.12 16.38
C CYS A 2 -9.25 14.88 16.44
N VAL A 3 -9.21 16.21 16.26
CA VAL A 3 -10.41 17.07 16.33
C VAL A 3 -11.34 16.83 15.14
N LEU A 4 -10.81 16.80 13.92
CA LEU A 4 -11.61 16.59 12.71
C LEU A 4 -12.29 15.21 12.70
N LYS A 5 -11.58 14.16 13.11
CA LYS A 5 -12.15 12.79 13.21
C LYS A 5 -13.29 12.71 14.23
N LYS A 6 -13.17 13.40 15.37
CA LYS A 6 -14.24 13.48 16.38
C LYS A 6 -15.42 14.30 15.89
N LEU A 7 -15.17 15.39 15.17
CA LEU A 7 -16.21 16.23 14.59
C LEU A 7 -17.01 15.46 13.53
N ILE A 8 -16.34 14.78 12.61
CA ILE A 8 -16.99 13.95 11.57
C ILE A 8 -17.87 12.88 12.24
N SER A 9 -17.33 12.13 13.20
CA SER A 9 -18.10 11.08 13.89
C SER A 9 -19.31 11.64 14.67
N PHE A 10 -19.19 12.83 15.27
CA PHE A 10 -20.31 13.51 15.92
C PHE A 10 -21.41 13.89 14.93
N LEU A 11 -21.03 14.44 13.77
CA LEU A 11 -21.98 14.85 12.73
C LEU A 11 -22.68 13.65 12.08
N GLU A 12 -21.95 12.57 11.77
CA GLU A 12 -22.51 11.31 11.25
C GLU A 12 -23.52 10.69 12.22
N THR A 13 -23.25 10.73 13.53
CA THR A 13 -24.15 10.19 14.57
C THR A 13 -25.42 11.04 14.74
N SER A 14 -25.37 12.32 14.34
CA SER A 14 -26.48 13.25 14.52
C SER A 14 -27.52 13.18 13.39
N GLU A 15 -27.29 12.36 12.34
CA GLU A 15 -28.13 12.28 11.12
C GLU A 15 -28.43 13.65 10.49
N VAL A 16 -27.56 14.65 10.71
CA VAL A 16 -27.70 15.99 10.15
C VAL A 16 -26.94 16.06 8.84
N GLU A 17 -27.64 16.42 7.77
CA GLU A 17 -27.02 16.75 6.49
C GLU A 17 -26.15 18.01 6.66
N ILE A 18 -24.85 17.86 6.48
CA ILE A 18 -23.89 18.96 6.59
C ILE A 18 -23.99 19.78 5.31
N ASN A 19 -24.10 21.11 5.45
CA ASN A 19 -24.04 22.02 4.31
C ASN A 19 -22.72 21.84 3.55
N GLU A 20 -22.79 21.64 2.23
CA GLU A 20 -21.64 21.48 1.32
C GLU A 20 -20.63 22.64 1.43
N ASP A 21 -21.07 23.85 1.78
CA ASP A 21 -20.22 25.03 1.98
C ASP A 21 -19.09 24.75 3.00
N TYR A 22 -19.36 23.95 4.04
CA TYR A 22 -18.34 23.60 5.05
C TYR A 22 -17.25 22.69 4.47
N TYR A 23 -17.57 21.86 3.48
CA TYR A 23 -16.57 21.05 2.78
C TYR A 23 -15.71 21.92 1.87
N GLU A 24 -16.29 22.91 1.19
CA GLU A 24 -15.53 23.89 0.40
C GLU A 24 -14.55 24.67 1.28
N TYR A 25 -15.02 25.22 2.41
CA TYR A 25 -14.13 25.91 3.36
C TYR A 25 -13.04 25.01 3.92
N LEU A 26 -13.36 23.74 4.22
CA LEU A 26 -12.35 22.78 4.67
C LEU A 26 -11.32 22.51 3.57
N MET A 27 -11.75 22.35 2.31
CA MET A 27 -10.86 22.16 1.16
C MET A 27 -9.94 23.37 0.94
N GLU A 28 -10.47 24.60 1.04
CA GLU A 28 -9.68 25.82 1.01
C GLU A 28 -8.65 25.86 2.15
N TRP A 29 -9.05 25.48 3.36
CA TRP A 29 -8.20 25.54 4.54
C TRP A 29 -7.10 24.47 4.55
N LEU A 30 -7.39 23.28 4.01
CA LEU A 30 -6.43 22.18 3.92
C LEU A 30 -5.26 22.51 2.97
N ASN A 31 -5.46 23.41 1.99
CA ASN A 31 -4.45 23.86 1.00
C ASN A 31 -3.62 22.71 0.40
N SER A 32 -4.20 21.51 0.34
CA SER A 32 -3.52 20.31 -0.12
C SER A 32 -3.36 20.38 -1.63
N GLN A 33 -2.12 20.43 -2.09
CA GLN A 33 -1.82 20.38 -3.52
C GLN A 33 -1.70 18.92 -3.97
N PRO A 34 -2.23 18.56 -5.14
CA PRO A 34 -2.05 17.21 -5.66
C PRO A 34 -0.56 16.94 -5.89
N LEU A 35 -0.13 15.72 -5.59
CA LEU A 35 1.19 15.24 -5.96
C LEU A 35 1.39 15.33 -7.47
N LYS A 36 2.60 15.65 -7.91
CA LYS A 36 2.95 15.57 -9.33
C LYS A 36 2.89 14.12 -9.78
N PRO A 37 2.68 13.85 -11.08
CA PRO A 37 2.62 12.48 -11.61
C PRO A 37 3.84 11.62 -11.25
N THR A 38 5.00 12.23 -11.05
CA THR A 38 6.27 11.55 -10.75
C THR A 38 6.62 11.48 -9.27
N ASP A 39 5.83 12.12 -8.40
CA ASP A 39 6.11 12.12 -6.97
C ASP A 39 5.82 10.73 -6.40
N THR A 40 6.59 10.35 -5.38
CA THR A 40 6.35 9.12 -4.61
C THR A 40 5.52 9.42 -3.37
N ASP A 41 4.76 8.43 -2.92
CA ASP A 41 4.02 8.48 -1.67
C ASP A 41 4.11 7.13 -0.94
N ILE A 42 3.78 7.11 0.35
CA ILE A 42 3.61 5.88 1.13
C ILE A 42 2.13 5.50 1.14
N ILE A 43 1.79 4.49 0.37
CA ILE A 43 0.45 3.92 0.32
C ILE A 43 0.33 2.81 1.37
N ILE A 44 -0.79 2.81 2.10
CA ILE A 44 -1.10 1.82 3.12
C ILE A 44 -2.16 0.87 2.56
N TYR A 45 -1.80 -0.41 2.41
CA TYR A 45 -2.70 -1.47 1.98
C TYR A 45 -3.15 -2.29 3.19
N THR A 46 -4.44 -2.23 3.50
CA THR A 46 -5.07 -3.07 4.53
C THR A 46 -5.51 -4.39 3.91
N LEU A 47 -4.72 -5.45 4.06
CA LEU A 47 -4.98 -6.76 3.44
C LEU A 47 -6.01 -7.58 4.21
N THR A 48 -6.02 -7.47 5.54
CA THR A 48 -7.06 -8.00 6.44
C THR A 48 -7.33 -6.99 7.57
N HIS A 49 -8.32 -7.25 8.43
CA HIS A 49 -8.83 -6.30 9.43
C HIS A 49 -7.73 -5.61 10.28
N ASP A 50 -6.65 -6.30 10.61
CA ASP A 50 -5.54 -5.77 11.43
C ASP A 50 -4.16 -5.99 10.79
N PHE A 51 -4.11 -6.14 9.46
CA PHE A 51 -2.87 -6.39 8.75
C PHE A 51 -2.67 -5.39 7.61
N GLU A 52 -1.78 -4.44 7.84
CA GLU A 52 -1.43 -3.37 6.91
C GLU A 52 -0.02 -3.54 6.37
N ILE A 53 0.19 -3.19 5.10
CA ILE A 53 1.50 -3.08 4.47
C ILE A 53 1.69 -1.66 3.94
N ARG A 54 2.86 -1.08 4.22
CA ARG A 54 3.25 0.25 3.75
C ARG A 54 4.18 0.11 2.57
N ILE A 55 3.85 0.74 1.45
CA ILE A 55 4.65 0.71 0.23
C ILE A 55 4.91 2.13 -0.21
N ARG A 56 6.20 2.48 -0.36
CA ARG A 56 6.62 3.65 -1.12
C ARG A 56 6.52 3.31 -2.60
N GLU A 57 5.75 4.10 -3.34
CA GLU A 57 5.52 3.93 -4.77
C GLU A 57 5.19 5.25 -5.47
N SER A 58 5.10 5.22 -6.80
CA SER A 58 4.65 6.33 -7.65
C SER A 58 3.23 6.03 -8.17
N PRO A 59 2.17 6.28 -7.37
CA PRO A 59 0.82 5.76 -7.65
C PRO A 59 0.23 6.26 -8.98
N ASN A 60 0.67 7.42 -9.44
CA ASN A 60 0.20 8.08 -10.66
C ASN A 60 0.95 7.64 -11.93
N ILE A 61 1.97 6.77 -11.83
CA ILE A 61 2.70 6.24 -12.98
C ILE A 61 2.21 4.82 -13.29
N ILE A 62 1.55 4.65 -14.44
CA ILE A 62 1.16 3.33 -14.94
C ILE A 62 2.35 2.61 -15.60
N SER A 63 3.12 3.36 -16.40
CA SER A 63 4.35 2.91 -17.02
C SER A 63 5.34 4.05 -17.13
N GLY A 64 6.59 3.80 -16.80
CA GLY A 64 7.66 4.79 -16.80
C GLY A 64 9.01 4.10 -16.65
N LEU A 65 10.08 4.74 -17.15
CA LEU A 65 11.44 4.22 -17.08
C LEU A 65 11.63 2.79 -17.68
N GLY A 66 10.71 2.36 -18.55
CA GLY A 66 10.76 1.03 -19.16
C GLY A 66 10.10 -0.09 -18.34
N THR A 67 9.40 0.25 -17.25
CA THR A 67 8.71 -0.70 -16.38
C THR A 67 7.28 -0.26 -16.07
N THR A 68 6.47 -1.18 -15.52
CA THR A 68 5.16 -0.91 -14.92
C THR A 68 5.16 -1.17 -13.41
N GLY A 69 6.33 -1.51 -12.82
CA GLY A 69 6.47 -1.89 -11.41
C GLY A 69 6.62 -0.72 -10.44
N LEU A 70 6.47 0.52 -10.90
CA LEU A 70 6.58 1.73 -10.07
C LEU A 70 5.36 1.95 -9.16
N ARG A 71 4.29 1.19 -9.35
CA ARG A 71 3.09 1.17 -8.51
C ARG A 71 2.62 -0.25 -8.25
N THR A 72 1.89 -0.41 -7.16
CA THR A 72 1.27 -1.68 -6.82
C THR A 72 0.05 -1.92 -7.71
N TRP A 73 0.01 -3.11 -8.30
CA TRP A 73 -1.10 -3.59 -9.12
C TRP A 73 -2.10 -4.39 -8.28
N GLU A 74 -3.37 -4.32 -8.64
CA GLU A 74 -4.47 -4.96 -7.92
C GLU A 74 -4.28 -6.48 -7.77
N ALA A 75 -3.66 -7.12 -8.77
CA ALA A 75 -3.33 -8.54 -8.72
C ALA A 75 -2.37 -8.88 -7.55
N SER A 76 -1.40 -8.02 -7.27
CA SER A 76 -0.48 -8.20 -6.14
C SER A 76 -1.18 -8.04 -4.80
N ILE A 77 -2.14 -7.12 -4.71
CA ILE A 77 -2.98 -6.92 -3.52
C ILE A 77 -3.82 -8.18 -3.26
N PHE A 78 -4.48 -8.69 -4.30
CA PHE A 78 -5.28 -9.91 -4.21
C PHE A 78 -4.42 -11.12 -3.80
N LEU A 79 -3.24 -11.27 -4.39
CA LEU A 79 -2.33 -12.37 -4.07
C LEU A 79 -1.81 -12.29 -2.61
N ALA A 80 -1.41 -11.10 -2.17
CA ALA A 80 -0.97 -10.86 -0.80
C ALA A 80 -2.10 -11.20 0.20
N GLN A 81 -3.31 -10.70 -0.05
CA GLN A 81 -4.50 -11.01 0.76
C GLN A 81 -4.82 -12.51 0.76
N TYR A 82 -4.72 -13.16 -0.40
CA TYR A 82 -4.95 -14.60 -0.52
C TYR A 82 -4.01 -15.39 0.39
N PHE A 83 -2.74 -15.03 0.49
CA PHE A 83 -1.78 -15.71 1.36
C PHE A 83 -1.96 -15.40 2.85
N CYS A 84 -2.45 -14.21 3.22
CA CYS A 84 -2.83 -13.92 4.61
C CYS A 84 -3.95 -14.86 5.09
N VAL A 85 -4.90 -15.20 4.20
CA VAL A 85 -6.01 -16.11 4.50
C VAL A 85 -5.59 -17.58 4.38
N ASN A 86 -4.88 -17.93 3.30
CA ASN A 86 -4.51 -19.29 2.95
C ASN A 86 -3.02 -19.53 3.18
N LYS A 87 -2.70 -20.10 4.35
CA LYS A 87 -1.32 -20.39 4.81
C LYS A 87 -0.74 -21.64 4.15
N ILE A 88 -0.71 -21.66 2.83
CA ILE A 88 -0.36 -22.85 2.02
C ILE A 88 1.11 -22.87 1.58
N LEU A 89 1.88 -21.83 1.91
CA LEU A 89 3.26 -21.68 1.45
C LEU A 89 4.21 -22.53 2.30
N THR A 90 5.05 -23.31 1.61
CA THR A 90 6.08 -24.18 2.20
C THR A 90 7.30 -24.22 1.29
N GLY A 91 8.47 -24.54 1.85
CA GLY A 91 9.72 -24.61 1.07
C GLY A 91 10.28 -23.23 0.70
N ASP A 92 11.25 -23.17 -0.20
CA ASP A 92 11.81 -21.91 -0.66
C ASP A 92 10.87 -21.22 -1.66
N LEU A 93 10.70 -19.90 -1.52
CA LEU A 93 9.80 -19.08 -2.31
C LEU A 93 10.57 -18.21 -3.31
N LEU A 94 10.02 -18.03 -4.51
CA LEU A 94 10.55 -17.13 -5.53
C LEU A 94 9.42 -16.24 -6.04
N GLU A 95 9.54 -14.93 -5.84
CA GLU A 95 8.70 -13.92 -6.49
C GLU A 95 9.38 -13.42 -7.76
N LEU A 96 8.67 -13.51 -8.88
CA LEU A 96 9.10 -13.04 -10.20
C LEU A 96 8.32 -11.78 -10.57
N GLY A 97 9.03 -10.71 -10.93
CA GLY A 97 8.40 -9.43 -11.27
C GLY A 97 7.71 -8.81 -10.06
N CYS A 98 8.45 -8.66 -8.95
CA CYS A 98 7.90 -8.22 -7.67
C CYS A 98 7.35 -6.79 -7.71
N GLY A 99 7.72 -5.97 -8.70
CA GLY A 99 7.28 -4.58 -8.79
C GLY A 99 7.66 -3.80 -7.53
N THR A 100 6.66 -3.35 -6.78
CA THR A 100 6.84 -2.63 -5.51
C THR A 100 7.24 -3.52 -4.33
N GLY A 101 7.11 -4.84 -4.47
CA GLY A 101 7.43 -5.82 -3.44
C GLY A 101 6.32 -6.07 -2.43
N LEU A 102 5.07 -5.67 -2.71
CA LEU A 102 3.92 -5.81 -1.79
C LEU A 102 3.76 -7.26 -1.27
N VAL A 103 3.81 -8.25 -2.15
CA VAL A 103 3.58 -9.65 -1.77
C VAL A 103 4.69 -10.12 -0.84
N SER A 104 5.95 -9.97 -1.23
CA SER A 104 7.10 -10.26 -0.36
C SER A 104 7.02 -9.54 0.99
N ALA A 105 6.71 -8.25 1.02
CA ALA A 105 6.57 -7.48 2.26
C ALA A 105 5.46 -8.06 3.15
N SER A 106 4.32 -8.43 2.56
CA SER A 106 3.21 -9.04 3.27
C SER A 106 3.58 -10.39 3.89
N LEU A 107 4.28 -11.25 3.14
CA LEU A 107 4.68 -12.57 3.62
C LEU A 107 5.72 -12.50 4.73
N LEU A 108 6.68 -11.57 4.63
CA LEU A 108 7.72 -11.37 5.65
C LEU A 108 7.16 -10.78 6.94
N LYS A 109 6.21 -9.86 6.83
CA LYS A 109 5.57 -9.23 7.99
C LYS A 109 4.60 -10.16 8.69
N ASP A 110 3.89 -11.02 7.95
CA ASP A 110 2.93 -11.96 8.52
C ASP A 110 3.64 -13.02 9.39
N GLN A 111 3.50 -12.89 10.70
CA GLN A 111 4.13 -13.79 11.66
C GLN A 111 3.57 -15.21 11.60
N HIS A 112 2.40 -15.40 10.98
CA HIS A 112 1.73 -16.69 10.90
C HIS A 112 2.05 -17.47 9.62
N VAL A 113 2.73 -16.87 8.64
CA VAL A 113 3.09 -17.49 7.37
C VAL A 113 4.53 -18.03 7.38
N LYS A 114 5.16 -18.19 8.54
CA LYS A 114 6.60 -18.54 8.67
C LYS A 114 6.98 -20.02 8.41
N ASN A 115 6.14 -20.80 7.73
CA ASN A 115 6.46 -22.20 7.40
C ASN A 115 7.20 -22.38 6.07
N TYR A 116 7.66 -21.28 5.45
CA TYR A 116 8.53 -21.31 4.27
C TYR A 116 10.01 -21.11 4.65
N GLY A 117 10.90 -21.54 3.74
CA GLY A 117 12.35 -21.43 3.87
C GLY A 117 12.87 -20.06 3.47
N LYS A 118 13.77 -20.02 2.48
CA LYS A 118 14.29 -18.76 1.93
C LYS A 118 13.27 -18.14 0.98
N MET A 119 13.22 -16.81 0.94
CA MET A 119 12.44 -16.06 -0.04
C MET A 119 13.38 -15.29 -0.95
N PHE A 120 13.21 -15.47 -2.26
CA PHE A 120 13.94 -14.79 -3.31
C PHE A 120 12.99 -13.80 -4.00
N VAL A 121 13.33 -12.53 -3.96
CA VAL A 121 12.52 -11.45 -4.55
C VAL A 121 13.26 -10.92 -5.76
N THR A 122 12.64 -11.03 -6.94
CA THR A 122 13.30 -10.72 -8.21
C THR A 122 12.43 -9.87 -9.11
N ASP A 123 13.08 -9.04 -9.92
CA ASP A 123 12.45 -8.22 -10.95
C ASP A 123 13.39 -8.10 -12.16
N GLY A 124 12.83 -7.78 -13.33
CA GLY A 124 13.59 -7.51 -14.53
C GLY A 124 14.25 -6.12 -14.51
N ASP A 125 13.78 -5.22 -13.64
CA ASP A 125 14.35 -3.89 -13.44
C ASP A 125 15.12 -3.82 -12.10
N SER A 126 16.44 -3.62 -12.17
CA SER A 126 17.28 -3.54 -10.98
C SER A 126 17.02 -2.31 -10.12
N GLN A 127 16.49 -1.22 -10.69
CA GLN A 127 16.16 -0.01 -9.92
C GLN A 127 14.96 -0.25 -8.99
N LEU A 128 14.02 -1.11 -9.41
CA LEU A 128 12.89 -1.51 -8.56
C LEU A 128 13.38 -2.28 -7.33
N LEU A 129 14.40 -3.12 -7.46
CA LEU A 129 14.92 -3.91 -6.34
C LEU A 129 15.49 -3.06 -5.19
N GLU A 130 16.07 -1.88 -5.49
CA GLU A 130 16.49 -0.94 -4.44
C GLU A 130 15.27 -0.37 -3.71
N THR A 131 14.21 -0.01 -4.44
CA THR A 131 12.95 0.48 -3.84
C THR A 131 12.26 -0.62 -3.01
N VAL A 132 12.27 -1.86 -3.50
CA VAL A 132 11.74 -3.03 -2.78
C VAL A 132 12.47 -3.20 -1.46
N LYS A 133 13.80 -3.08 -1.43
CA LYS A 133 14.57 -3.16 -0.19
C LYS A 133 14.15 -2.09 0.82
N GLU A 134 13.89 -0.87 0.38
CA GLU A 134 13.34 0.19 1.24
C GLU A 134 11.94 -0.16 1.76
N ASN A 135 11.07 -0.70 0.91
CA ASN A 135 9.73 -1.16 1.29
C ASN A 135 9.75 -2.33 2.27
N LEU A 136 10.71 -3.24 2.16
CA LEU A 136 10.90 -4.32 3.14
C LEU A 136 11.33 -3.77 4.51
N ILE A 137 12.16 -2.73 4.55
CA ILE A 137 12.58 -2.08 5.81
C ILE A 137 11.44 -1.25 6.43
N LEU A 138 10.52 -0.75 5.61
CA LEU A 138 9.37 0.06 6.04
C LEU A 138 8.30 -0.73 6.82
N ASN A 139 8.33 -2.07 6.78
CA ASN A 139 7.28 -2.96 7.31
C ASN A 139 7.72 -3.81 8.49
#